data_AF-A0A967Z665-F1
#
_entry.id   AF-A0A967Z665-F1
#
_cell.length_a   1.000
_cell.length_b   1.000
_cell.length_c   1.000
_cell.angle_alpha   90.00
_cell.angle_beta   90.00
_cell.angle_gamma   90.00
#
_symmetry.space_group_name_H-M   'P 1'
#
loop_
_entity.id
_entity.type
_entity.pdbx_description
1 polymer ?
#
loop_
_entity_poly.entity_id
_entity_poly.type
_entity_poly.pdbx_seq_one_letter_code
_entity_poly.pdbx_strand_id
1 'polypeptide(L)'
;MTTQETAERSVKMWDIQDIFNPEIVHEFLASPSLLAHNAHILGDYAYISHYGDGLRIVDITEREHLVEVGYYDTFPDESESSFEG
;
A
#
# COMPACT_ATOMS: atom_id res chain seq x y z
N MET A 1 -0.94 9.42 -0.36
CA MET A 1 -0.36 8.13 -0.80
C MET A 1 -0.93 7.75 -2.15
N THR A 2 -0.13 7.08 -2.98
CA THR A 2 -0.59 6.50 -4.25
C THR A 2 -0.25 5.02 -4.30
N THR A 3 -1.17 4.23 -4.84
CA THR A 3 -1.04 2.80 -5.11
C THR A 3 -0.78 2.58 -6.60
N GLN A 4 -0.23 1.41 -6.95
CA GLN A 4 -0.02 1.02 -8.33
C GLN A 4 -0.35 -0.47 -8.49
N GLU A 5 -1.20 -0.77 -9.47
CA GLU A 5 -1.63 -2.11 -9.83
C GLU A 5 -0.56 -2.83 -10.66
N THR A 6 0.66 -2.91 -10.15
CA THR A 6 1.75 -3.62 -10.81
C THR A 6 2.55 -4.36 -9.76
N ALA A 7 2.81 -5.65 -10.00
CA ALA A 7 3.46 -6.50 -9.03
C ALA A 7 4.87 -5.96 -8.74
N GLU A 8 5.33 -6.14 -7.51
CA GLU A 8 6.63 -5.65 -7.04
C GLU A 8 6.79 -4.11 -7.05
N ARG A 9 5.69 -3.35 -7.22
CA ARG A 9 5.72 -1.90 -7.10
C ARG A 9 5.31 -1.44 -5.71
N SER A 10 6.03 -0.45 -5.22
CA SER A 10 5.83 0.16 -3.91
C SER A 10 4.61 1.09 -3.90
N VAL A 11 3.98 1.17 -2.74
CA VAL A 11 3.07 2.26 -2.38
C VAL A 11 3.92 3.47 -2.01
N LYS A 12 3.55 4.64 -2.55
CA LYS A 12 4.34 5.87 -2.36
C LYS A 12 3.65 6.86 -1.45
N MET A 13 4.41 7.39 -0.50
CA MET A 13 4.03 8.53 0.33
C MET A 13 4.62 9.81 -0.26
N TRP A 14 3.77 10.82 -0.43
CA TRP A 14 4.12 12.07 -1.08
C TRP A 14 3.95 13.22 -0.09
N ASP A 15 4.92 14.12 -0.06
CA ASP A 15 4.74 15.48 0.47
C ASP A 15 4.17 16.35 -0.65
N ILE A 16 3.07 17.03 -0.35
CA ILE A 16 2.35 17.92 -1.26
C ILE A 16 2.20 19.32 -0.67
N GLN A 17 3.03 19.70 0.31
CA GLN A 17 3.07 21.05 0.88
C GLN A 17 3.31 22.11 -0.20
N ASP A 18 4.16 21.81 -1.19
CA ASP A 18 4.24 22.54 -2.44
C ASP A 18 3.58 21.73 -3.56
N ILE A 19 2.39 22.17 -3.99
CA ILE A 19 1.65 21.48 -5.07
C ILE A 19 2.35 21.58 -6.43
N PHE A 20 3.27 22.53 -6.62
CA PHE A 20 4.05 22.66 -7.85
C PHE A 20 5.33 21.83 -7.82
N ASN A 21 5.74 21.36 -6.64
CA ASN A 21 6.90 20.49 -6.45
C ASN A 21 6.58 19.37 -5.43
N PRO A 22 5.72 18.41 -5.80
CA PRO A 22 5.44 17.26 -4.94
C PRO A 22 6.66 16.34 -4.85
N GLU A 23 6.98 15.90 -3.63
CA GLU A 23 8.17 15.08 -3.35
C GLU A 23 7.78 13.72 -2.76
N ILE A 24 8.56 12.68 -3.05
CA ILE A 24 8.37 11.35 -2.43
C ILE A 24 9.09 11.37 -1.08
N VAL A 25 8.34 11.12 0.00
CA VAL A 25 8.89 11.03 1.36
C VAL A 25 9.33 9.62 1.68
N HIS A 26 8.57 8.62 1.22
CA HIS A 26 8.86 7.21 1.49
C HIS A 26 8.21 6.29 0.46
N GLU A 27 8.81 5.12 0.25
CA GLU A 27 8.27 4.03 -0.55
C GLU A 27 8.15 2.76 0.31
N PHE A 28 6.96 2.17 0.34
CA PHE A 28 6.67 0.95 1.09
C PHE A 28 6.33 -0.18 0.14
N LEU A 29 7.00 -1.32 0.26
CA LEU A 29 6.70 -2.53 -0.50
C LEU A 29 6.22 -3.61 0.47
N ALA A 30 4.95 -3.99 0.35
CA ALA A 30 4.39 -5.11 1.11
C ALA A 30 5.03 -6.44 0.69
N SER A 31 5.02 -7.43 1.59
CA SER A 31 5.47 -8.79 1.29
C SER A 31 4.40 -9.82 1.68
N PRO A 32 3.98 -10.70 0.76
CA PRO A 32 4.25 -10.69 -0.68
C PRO A 32 3.84 -9.37 -1.37
N SER A 33 4.53 -9.03 -2.45
CA SER A 33 4.38 -7.75 -3.15
C SER A 33 3.35 -7.83 -4.26
N LEU A 34 2.11 -8.19 -3.90
CA LEU A 34 1.01 -8.23 -4.85
C LEU A 34 0.45 -6.82 -5.13
N LEU A 35 -0.54 -6.74 -6.01
CA LEU A 35 -0.99 -5.49 -6.62
C LEU A 35 -1.73 -4.62 -5.60
N ALA A 36 -1.07 -3.57 -5.09
CA ALA A 36 -1.73 -2.55 -4.29
C ALA A 36 -2.74 -1.77 -5.15
N HIS A 37 -4.00 -1.71 -4.72
CA HIS A 37 -5.09 -1.17 -5.53
C HIS A 37 -5.66 0.13 -4.97
N ASN A 38 -6.32 0.09 -3.81
CA ASN A 38 -6.88 1.27 -3.14
C ASN A 38 -6.18 1.50 -1.81
N ALA A 39 -6.06 2.77 -1.42
CA ALA A 39 -5.63 3.16 -0.08
C ALA A 39 -6.70 4.05 0.57
N HIS A 40 -6.98 3.78 1.84
CA HIS A 40 -7.82 4.61 2.71
C HIS A 40 -7.04 4.99 3.96
N ILE A 41 -7.07 6.26 4.35
CA ILE A 41 -6.37 6.76 5.54
C ILE A 41 -7.39 7.02 6.64
N LEU A 42 -7.15 6.47 7.82
CA LEU A 42 -7.94 6.71 9.03
C LEU A 42 -6.99 6.92 10.21
N GLY A 43 -6.94 8.16 10.70
CA GLY A 43 -5.97 8.56 11.73
C GLY A 43 -4.54 8.39 11.22
N ASP A 44 -3.73 7.69 12.00
CA ASP A 44 -2.32 7.42 11.69
C ASP A 44 -2.11 6.08 10.98
N TYR A 45 -3.16 5.51 10.39
CA TYR A 45 -3.10 4.25 9.66
C TYR A 45 -3.56 4.38 8.21
N ALA A 46 -2.84 3.71 7.31
CA ALA A 46 -3.23 3.48 5.94
C ALA A 46 -3.71 2.03 5.76
N TYR A 47 -4.92 1.88 5.24
CA TYR A 47 -5.57 0.62 4.92
C TYR A 47 -5.49 0.44 3.40
N ILE A 48 -4.75 -0.57 2.95
CA ILE A 48 -4.40 -0.73 1.54
C ILE A 48 -4.90 -2.10 1.06
N SER A 49 -5.86 -2.09 0.14
CA SER A 49 -6.31 -3.32 -0.49
C SER A 49 -5.26 -3.80 -1.49
N HIS A 50 -4.79 -5.03 -1.35
CA HIS A 50 -3.93 -5.72 -2.30
C HIS A 50 -4.70 -6.86 -2.95
N TYR A 51 -4.66 -6.95 -4.29
CA TYR A 51 -5.20 -8.12 -4.96
C TYR A 51 -4.40 -9.36 -4.60
N GLY A 52 -5.10 -10.49 -4.39
CA GLY A 52 -4.49 -11.76 -4.01
C GLY A 52 -3.95 -11.85 -2.58
N ASP A 53 -3.86 -10.73 -1.85
CA ASP A 53 -3.29 -10.64 -0.50
C ASP A 53 -4.26 -10.04 0.55
N GLY A 54 -5.43 -9.57 0.09
CA GLY A 54 -6.44 -8.95 0.94
C GLY A 54 -6.07 -7.54 1.40
N LEU A 55 -5.96 -7.32 2.70
CA LEU A 55 -5.78 -6.00 3.30
C LEU A 55 -4.43 -5.88 4.00
N ARG A 56 -3.71 -4.78 3.74
CA ARG A 56 -2.52 -4.38 4.50
C ARG A 56 -2.84 -3.16 5.35
N ILE A 57 -2.33 -3.12 6.57
CA ILE A 57 -2.45 -2.00 7.50
C ILE A 57 -1.06 -1.47 7.81
N VAL A 58 -0.83 -0.21 7.45
CA VAL A 58 0.46 0.45 7.58
C VAL A 58 0.31 1.62 8.55
N ASP A 59 1.16 1.66 9.57
CA ASP A 59 1.34 2.82 10.45
C ASP A 59 2.08 3.91 9.67
N ILE A 60 1.47 5.09 9.62
CA ILE A 60 1.97 6.27 8.90
C ILE A 60 2.26 7.44 9.84
N THR A 61 2.36 7.20 11.15
CA THR A 61 2.69 8.21 12.18
C THR A 61 4.01 8.92 11.83
N GLU A 62 5.02 8.13 11.53
CA GLU A 62 6.33 8.60 11.04
C GLU A 62 6.37 8.52 9.52
N ARG A 63 6.16 9.67 8.85
CA ARG A 63 5.99 9.74 7.39
C ARG A 63 7.22 9.26 6.60
N GLU A 64 8.40 9.36 7.20
CA GLU A 64 9.68 8.92 6.65
C GLU A 64 9.99 7.45 6.94
N HIS A 65 9.16 6.77 7.72
CA HIS A 65 9.36 5.38 8.11
C HIS A 65 8.03 4.65 8.27
N LEU A 66 7.54 4.12 7.15
CA LEU A 66 6.27 3.40 7.11
C LEU A 66 6.45 1.97 7.63
N VAL A 67 5.56 1.53 8.51
CA VAL A 67 5.64 0.20 9.15
C VAL A 67 4.35 -0.59 8.90
N GLU A 68 4.44 -1.76 8.27
CA GLU A 68 3.30 -2.69 8.23
C GLU A 68 3.05 -3.23 9.64
N VAL A 69 1.86 -2.96 10.19
CA VAL A 69 1.47 -3.38 11.53
C VAL A 69 0.46 -4.53 11.52
N GLY A 70 -0.07 -4.88 10.36
CA GLY A 70 -0.94 -6.03 10.20
C GLY A 70 -1.34 -6.29 8.76
N TYR A 71 -1.79 -7.51 8.51
CA TYR A 71 -2.40 -7.91 7.27
C TYR A 71 -3.57 -8.87 7.53
N TYR A 72 -4.51 -8.91 6.60
CA TYR A 72 -5.60 -9.87 6.60
C TYR A 72 -5.80 -10.39 5.19
N ASP A 73 -5.45 -11.66 5.00
CA ASP A 73 -5.60 -12.35 3.73
C ASP A 73 -7.07 -12.69 3.49
N THR A 74 -7.64 -12.14 2.41
CA THR A 74 -9.01 -12.44 1.99
C THR A 74 -9.07 -13.50 0.88
N PHE A 75 -7.92 -14.00 0.43
CA PHE A 75 -7.78 -14.93 -0.69
C PHE A 75 -6.77 -16.07 -0.40
N PRO A 76 -6.95 -16.84 0.68
CA PRO A 76 -5.95 -17.80 1.16
C PRO A 76 -5.75 -19.05 0.28
N ASP A 77 -6.62 -19.28 -0.73
CA ASP A 77 -6.74 -20.57 -1.42
C ASP A 77 -6.19 -20.61 -2.86
N GLU A 78 -5.59 -19.54 -3.43
CA GLU A 78 -5.11 -19.56 -4.82
C GLU A 78 -3.63 -19.17 -4.98
N SER A 79 -2.88 -20.07 -5.61
CA SER A 79 -1.48 -19.93 -6.01
C SER A 79 -1.28 -19.24 -7.37
N GLU A 80 -2.31 -18.60 -7.92
CA GLU A 80 -2.28 -18.01 -9.25
C GLU A 80 -2.72 -16.56 -9.17
N SER A 81 -1.84 -15.67 -9.65
CA SER A 81 -2.03 -14.24 -9.82
C SER A 81 -3.04 -13.94 -10.93
N SER A 82 -4.25 -14.50 -10.84
CA SER A 82 -5.32 -14.27 -11.80
C SER A 82 -6.20 -13.11 -11.31
N PHE A 83 -6.35 -12.13 -12.19
CA PHE A 83 -7.15 -10.93 -12.00
C PHE A 83 -8.63 -11.26 -12.22
N GLU A 84 -9.47 -10.96 -11.23
CA GLU A 84 -10.93 -10.88 -11.37
C GLU A 84 -11.33 -9.47 -10.90
N GLY A 85 -11.51 -8.56 -11.87
CA GLY A 85 -11.92 -7.18 -11.65
C GLY A 85 -13.43 -7.00 -11.54
#